data_AF-G0RVA8-F1
#
_entry.id   AF-G0RVA8-F1
#
_cell.length_a   1.000
_cell.length_b   1.000
_cell.length_c   1.000
_cell.angle_alpha   90.00
_cell.angle_beta   90.00
_cell.angle_gamma   90.00
#
_symmetry.space_group_name_H-M   'P 1'
#
loop_
_entity.id
_entity.type
_entity.pdbx_description
1 polymer ?
#
loop_
_entity_poly.entity_id
_entity_poly.type
_entity_poly.pdbx_seq_one_letter_code
_entity_poly.pdbx_strand_id
1 'polypeptide(L)'
;MQSRGNDIDRAVKGTCEWLLKHETYMSWAANHQGLLWIKGKPGAGKSTLLKFALSKQRDMPSATDRDLVLCFFFHGRGDALQRAPLGLFRSLLHQILKQIPGALSDLVDSYQEKCREIGDPSEAWQWHPEELWHFLEASVPRILGARPIWLFVDALDECGEADAVDLAMKFKSLLDSLPSSATQDIHICFSCRHYPIPPDLDGVFEICVEDENGDDVSAYVRQRLSATFVREASSIADLVTSRAAGVFMWARLVLERVLRLERQRASWGKIQDEICSIPPDMDSLYLDHVQRMEDKVASLRLIHWLCFAVRPLSLVEVYWALAVDADCPHKSLKECGSTEDYGTDEDMERRVIALSCGLAESVTSTSQTNIVQFIHQSVKDFFVDKGLLVLDSSSATVNEAIGRAHFLLSRTCIHYVLMEDFCDVKTFSWYELAAQFPFITYAATGWTTHAHESDSLGVSQDDLLQLFRWPSSDLLNQWARVLDRVVTNGLDRQPEKSSLVQVAARYGLTGLLSAILQDTTLLLEEGVEVDSRSLYDETPLLLAAEYGYAGVIALLLDKGAAVDAKDIDGRTPLLRAAWRGHEAVIRLLLANNADVDAEDEEGETAL
;
A
#
# COMPACT_ATOMS: atom_id res chain seq x y z
N MET A 1 8.40 -2.93 10.84
CA MET A 1 8.10 -3.83 9.70
C MET A 1 7.39 -5.13 10.09
N GLN A 2 7.54 -5.67 11.31
CA GLN A 2 6.81 -6.90 11.72
C GLN A 2 5.35 -6.66 12.20
N SER A 3 4.71 -5.53 11.87
CA SER A 3 3.38 -5.18 12.44
C SER A 3 2.29 -6.18 12.05
N ARG A 4 2.17 -6.52 10.75
CA ARG A 4 1.12 -7.47 10.30
C ARG A 4 1.19 -8.83 10.99
N GLY A 5 2.40 -9.35 11.23
CA GLY A 5 2.59 -10.61 11.95
C GLY A 5 1.95 -10.59 13.34
N ASN A 6 1.95 -9.43 14.02
CA ASN A 6 1.28 -9.24 15.30
C ASN A 6 -0.23 -8.98 15.16
N ASP A 7 -0.66 -8.34 14.07
CA ASP A 7 -2.05 -7.97 13.79
C ASP A 7 -2.91 -9.12 13.25
N ILE A 8 -2.31 -10.22 12.78
CA ILE A 8 -3.05 -11.43 12.44
C ILE A 8 -3.69 -12.00 13.72
N ASP A 9 -5.02 -12.07 13.75
CA ASP A 9 -5.81 -12.64 14.84
C ASP A 9 -5.23 -14.00 15.28
N ARG A 10 -5.20 -14.21 16.60
CA ARG A 10 -4.79 -15.51 17.11
C ARG A 10 -5.77 -16.56 16.62
N ALA A 11 -5.22 -17.65 16.06
CA ALA A 11 -5.98 -18.83 15.72
C ALA A 11 -6.87 -19.23 16.90
N VAL A 12 -8.12 -19.60 16.60
CA VAL A 12 -9.03 -20.14 17.60
C VAL A 12 -8.38 -21.38 18.22
N LYS A 13 -8.57 -21.58 19.53
CA LYS A 13 -7.99 -22.75 20.21
C LYS A 13 -8.50 -24.04 19.54
N GLY A 14 -7.58 -24.84 19.01
CA GLY A 14 -7.88 -26.09 18.30
C GLY A 14 -7.93 -25.97 16.77
N THR A 15 -7.73 -24.78 16.18
CA THR A 15 -7.62 -24.63 14.72
C THR A 15 -6.17 -24.72 14.23
N CYS A 16 -5.97 -25.07 12.95
CA CYS A 16 -4.67 -25.23 12.28
C CYS A 16 -3.83 -26.46 12.72
N GLU A 17 -4.25 -27.21 13.74
CA GLU A 17 -3.51 -28.37 14.26
C GLU A 17 -3.39 -29.51 13.24
N TRP A 18 -4.29 -29.58 12.26
CA TRP A 18 -4.26 -30.55 11.17
C TRP A 18 -2.98 -30.43 10.33
N LEU A 19 -2.36 -29.25 10.24
CA LEU A 19 -1.15 -29.02 9.45
C LEU A 19 -0.01 -29.92 9.90
N LEU A 20 0.13 -30.14 11.22
CA LEU A 20 1.19 -30.99 11.80
C LEU A 20 1.02 -32.48 11.49
N LYS A 21 -0.14 -32.87 10.92
CA LYS A 21 -0.44 -34.23 10.49
C LYS A 21 -0.51 -34.35 8.96
N HIS A 22 -0.38 -33.23 8.23
CA HIS A 22 -0.55 -33.19 6.80
C HIS A 22 0.68 -33.78 6.09
N GLU A 23 0.47 -34.77 5.23
CA GLU A 23 1.54 -35.54 4.59
C GLU A 23 2.52 -34.66 3.80
N THR A 24 2.01 -33.75 2.98
CA THR A 24 2.82 -32.81 2.19
C THR A 24 3.68 -31.90 3.07
N TYR A 25 3.12 -31.42 4.19
CA TYR A 25 3.82 -30.50 5.10
C TYR A 25 4.97 -31.21 5.81
N MET A 26 4.70 -32.43 6.30
CA MET A 26 5.69 -33.25 6.98
C MET A 26 6.79 -33.73 6.01
N SER A 27 6.44 -34.04 4.77
CA SER A 27 7.40 -34.42 3.72
C SER A 27 8.31 -33.25 3.35
N TRP A 28 7.75 -32.04 3.18
CA TRP A 28 8.53 -30.83 2.93
C TRP A 28 9.52 -30.55 4.08
N ALA A 29 9.05 -30.64 5.31
CA ALA A 29 9.89 -30.37 6.48
C ALA A 29 10.97 -31.44 6.72
N ALA A 30 10.75 -32.68 6.26
CA ALA A 30 11.74 -33.74 6.33
C ALA A 30 12.79 -33.67 5.21
N ASN A 31 12.51 -32.97 4.12
CA ASN A 31 13.47 -32.75 3.04
C ASN A 31 14.58 -31.79 3.47
N HIS A 32 15.78 -31.96 2.91
CA HIS A 32 16.90 -31.02 3.14
C HIS A 32 16.65 -29.66 2.46
N GLN A 33 16.08 -29.67 1.26
CA GLN A 33 15.85 -28.46 0.48
C GLN A 33 14.44 -28.54 -0.11
N GLY A 34 13.65 -27.48 0.04
CA GLY A 34 12.29 -27.50 -0.48
C GLY A 34 11.55 -26.18 -0.40
N LEU A 35 10.71 -25.96 -1.40
CA LEU A 35 9.76 -24.86 -1.49
C LEU A 35 8.34 -25.39 -1.27
N LEU A 36 7.64 -24.84 -0.29
CA LEU A 36 6.24 -25.14 0.03
C LEU A 36 5.35 -23.93 -0.26
N TRP A 37 4.20 -24.18 -0.88
CA TRP A 37 3.14 -23.22 -1.08
C TRP A 37 1.91 -23.58 -0.26
N ILE A 38 1.50 -22.64 0.57
CA ILE A 38 0.19 -22.62 1.23
C ILE A 38 -0.72 -21.70 0.41
N LYS A 39 -1.50 -22.28 -0.50
CA LYS A 39 -2.36 -21.55 -1.43
C LYS A 39 -3.83 -21.64 -1.02
N GLY A 40 -4.64 -20.76 -1.57
CA GLY A 40 -6.08 -20.83 -1.37
C GLY A 40 -6.85 -19.54 -1.61
N LYS A 41 -8.17 -19.62 -1.52
CA LYS A 41 -9.08 -18.48 -1.71
C LYS A 41 -8.79 -17.32 -0.74
N PRO A 42 -9.09 -16.07 -1.14
CA PRO A 42 -9.05 -14.94 -0.22
C PRO A 42 -9.94 -15.19 1.01
N GLY A 43 -9.41 -14.97 2.21
CA GLY A 43 -10.14 -15.22 3.45
C GLY A 43 -10.24 -16.68 3.89
N ALA A 44 -9.49 -17.63 3.29
CA ALA A 44 -9.44 -19.03 3.72
C ALA A 44 -8.59 -19.28 4.99
N GLY A 45 -7.90 -18.26 5.52
CA GLY A 45 -7.09 -18.38 6.75
C GLY A 45 -5.61 -18.70 6.54
N LYS A 46 -5.07 -18.51 5.33
CA LYS A 46 -3.67 -18.79 4.98
C LYS A 46 -2.65 -18.11 5.90
N SER A 47 -2.80 -16.81 6.16
CA SER A 47 -1.90 -16.06 7.04
C SER A 47 -1.91 -16.58 8.48
N THR A 48 -3.09 -17.01 8.96
CA THR A 48 -3.24 -17.65 10.26
C THR A 48 -2.52 -19.00 10.29
N LEU A 49 -2.64 -19.79 9.22
CA LEU A 49 -1.99 -21.10 9.07
C LEU A 49 -0.46 -20.97 8.98
N LEU A 50 0.06 -20.01 8.21
CA LEU A 50 1.51 -19.76 8.10
C LEU A 50 2.08 -19.23 9.42
N LYS A 51 1.37 -18.34 10.12
CA LYS A 51 1.75 -17.90 11.47
C LYS A 51 1.77 -19.06 12.47
N PHE A 52 0.82 -19.99 12.35
CA PHE A 52 0.83 -21.23 13.13
C PHE A 52 2.06 -22.09 12.80
N ALA A 53 2.35 -22.32 11.51
CA ALA A 53 3.53 -23.06 11.06
C ALA A 53 4.83 -22.46 11.61
N LEU A 54 4.98 -21.13 11.50
CA LEU A 54 6.12 -20.38 12.06
C LEU A 54 6.26 -20.60 13.57
N SER A 55 5.16 -20.58 14.33
CA SER A 55 5.17 -20.82 15.78
C SER A 55 5.54 -22.26 16.16
N LYS A 56 5.35 -23.19 15.21
CA LYS A 56 5.56 -24.64 15.37
C LYS A 56 6.82 -25.16 14.69
N GLN A 57 7.63 -24.27 14.12
CA GLN A 57 8.87 -24.63 13.44
C GLN A 57 9.79 -25.50 14.30
N ARG A 58 9.91 -25.22 15.61
CA ARG A 58 10.75 -26.01 16.53
C ARG A 58 10.25 -27.45 16.76
N ASP A 59 8.98 -27.71 16.49
CA ASP A 59 8.37 -29.02 16.64
C ASP A 59 8.58 -29.89 15.36
N MET A 60 9.26 -29.37 14.33
CA MET A 60 9.41 -30.01 13.02
C MET A 60 10.57 -31.03 12.97
N PRO A 61 10.49 -32.08 12.12
CA PRO A 61 11.46 -33.18 12.11
C PRO A 61 12.92 -32.78 11.87
N SER A 62 13.17 -31.79 11.02
CA SER A 62 14.51 -31.30 10.66
C SER A 62 14.91 -30.03 11.41
N ALA A 63 14.13 -29.62 12.41
CA ALA A 63 14.41 -28.40 13.16
C ALA A 63 15.54 -28.62 14.17
N THR A 64 16.42 -27.62 14.30
CA THR A 64 17.52 -27.62 15.25
C THR A 64 17.52 -26.33 16.08
N ASP A 65 18.12 -26.37 17.27
CA ASP A 65 18.28 -25.19 18.13
C ASP A 65 19.15 -24.08 17.50
N ARG A 66 19.82 -24.37 16.37
CA ARG A 66 20.70 -23.43 15.67
C ARG A 66 20.04 -22.76 14.47
N ASP A 67 18.80 -23.12 14.14
CA ASP A 67 18.13 -22.67 12.93
C ASP A 67 18.03 -21.14 12.83
N LEU A 68 18.30 -20.61 11.64
CA LEU A 68 17.98 -19.24 11.31
C LEU A 68 16.55 -19.17 10.79
N VAL A 69 15.63 -18.70 11.62
CA VAL A 69 14.23 -18.47 11.23
C VAL A 69 14.08 -17.02 10.77
N LEU A 70 13.69 -16.86 9.51
CA LEU A 70 13.39 -15.59 8.86
C LEU A 70 11.91 -15.55 8.50
N CYS A 71 11.30 -14.38 8.66
CA CYS A 71 9.93 -14.21 8.21
C CYS A 71 9.65 -12.82 7.66
N PHE A 72 8.72 -12.74 6.73
CA PHE A 72 8.17 -11.49 6.24
C PHE A 72 6.69 -11.67 5.93
N PHE A 73 5.90 -10.65 6.26
CA PHE A 73 4.48 -10.63 5.99
C PHE A 73 4.25 -9.42 5.10
N PHE A 74 3.93 -9.64 3.82
CA PHE A 74 3.47 -8.55 2.97
C PHE A 74 2.23 -7.93 3.59
N HIS A 75 1.85 -6.71 3.23
CA HIS A 75 0.60 -6.13 3.69
C HIS A 75 0.01 -5.17 2.66
N GLY A 76 -0.99 -5.62 1.91
CA GLY A 76 -1.64 -4.85 0.84
C GLY A 76 -2.31 -3.54 1.31
N ARG A 77 -2.56 -3.41 2.62
CA ARG A 77 -3.06 -2.16 3.26
C ARG A 77 -1.97 -1.40 4.04
N GLY A 78 -0.76 -1.91 4.05
CA GLY A 78 0.38 -1.37 4.78
C GLY A 78 1.16 -0.33 4.00
N ASP A 79 2.24 0.16 4.61
CA ASP A 79 3.14 1.13 3.98
C ASP A 79 3.78 0.58 2.69
N ALA A 80 4.34 1.46 1.86
CA ALA A 80 4.97 1.08 0.58
C ALA A 80 5.97 -0.08 0.71
N LEU A 81 6.83 -0.06 1.75
CA LEU A 81 7.80 -1.13 1.99
C LEU A 81 7.13 -2.46 2.39
N GLN A 82 5.96 -2.44 3.01
CA GLN A 82 5.24 -3.68 3.34
C GLN A 82 4.58 -4.32 2.12
N ARG A 83 4.51 -3.60 0.99
CA ARG A 83 3.91 -4.05 -0.26
C ARG A 83 4.94 -4.34 -1.35
N ALA A 84 6.22 -4.08 -1.13
CA ALA A 84 7.23 -4.14 -2.18
C ALA A 84 8.34 -5.16 -1.86
N PRO A 85 8.96 -5.78 -2.89
CA PRO A 85 10.16 -6.61 -2.73
C PRO A 85 11.29 -5.91 -1.94
N LEU A 86 11.42 -4.59 -2.12
CA LEU A 86 12.38 -3.77 -1.38
C LEU A 86 12.25 -3.96 0.14
N GLY A 87 11.04 -3.97 0.68
CA GLY A 87 10.86 -4.15 2.13
C GLY A 87 11.07 -5.58 2.59
N LEU A 88 10.76 -6.58 1.75
CA LEU A 88 11.13 -7.98 2.00
C LEU A 88 12.64 -8.09 2.18
N PHE A 89 13.43 -7.65 1.19
CA PHE A 89 14.89 -7.77 1.25
C PHE A 89 15.49 -6.98 2.42
N ARG A 90 15.05 -5.73 2.64
CA ARG A 90 15.49 -4.94 3.80
C ARG A 90 15.21 -5.66 5.12
N SER A 91 14.03 -6.27 5.25
CA SER A 91 13.64 -6.98 6.47
C SER A 91 14.44 -8.27 6.67
N LEU A 92 14.63 -9.07 5.62
CA LEU A 92 15.40 -10.31 5.69
C LEU A 92 16.87 -10.03 6.02
N LEU A 93 17.51 -9.09 5.31
CA LEU A 93 18.89 -8.68 5.59
C LEU A 93 19.05 -8.13 7.00
N HIS A 94 18.10 -7.33 7.49
CA HIS A 94 18.13 -6.84 8.87
C HIS A 94 18.02 -7.98 9.90
N GLN A 95 17.15 -8.98 9.65
CA GLN A 95 17.03 -10.16 10.51
C GLN A 95 18.30 -11.01 10.51
N ILE A 96 18.95 -11.16 9.35
CA ILE A 96 20.25 -11.84 9.22
C ILE A 96 21.32 -11.05 9.96
N LEU A 97 21.46 -9.75 9.74
CA LEU A 97 22.44 -8.89 10.44
C LEU A 97 22.32 -8.99 11.95
N LYS A 98 21.09 -9.00 12.48
CA LYS A 98 20.84 -9.09 13.92
C LYS A 98 21.30 -10.43 14.53
N GLN A 99 21.24 -11.51 13.76
CA GLN A 99 21.52 -12.86 14.23
C GLN A 99 22.92 -13.36 13.85
N ILE A 100 23.44 -12.91 12.71
CA ILE A 100 24.69 -13.35 12.08
C ILE A 100 25.34 -12.16 11.34
N PRO A 101 25.89 -11.16 12.06
CA PRO A 101 26.49 -9.99 11.42
C PRO A 101 27.58 -10.34 10.41
N GLY A 102 28.39 -11.36 10.70
CA GLY A 102 29.50 -11.79 9.85
C GLY A 102 29.10 -12.40 8.50
N ALA A 103 27.83 -12.77 8.30
CA ALA A 103 27.35 -13.24 7.00
C ALA A 103 27.10 -12.09 6.00
N LEU A 104 27.09 -10.85 6.48
CA LEU A 104 26.75 -9.65 5.71
C LEU A 104 27.82 -8.55 5.88
N SER A 105 29.09 -8.93 6.00
CA SER A 105 30.22 -7.99 6.02
C SER A 105 30.18 -7.03 4.82
N ASP A 106 29.97 -7.59 3.63
CA ASP A 106 30.06 -6.86 2.37
C ASP A 106 28.94 -5.81 2.24
N LEU A 107 27.76 -6.09 2.80
CA LEU A 107 26.65 -5.13 2.91
C LEU A 107 27.01 -3.97 3.85
N VAL A 108 27.66 -4.27 4.97
CA VAL A 108 28.08 -3.24 5.94
C VAL A 108 29.18 -2.36 5.36
N ASP A 109 30.14 -2.96 4.65
CA ASP A 109 31.22 -2.23 4.00
C ASP A 109 30.68 -1.30 2.91
N SER A 110 29.78 -1.81 2.05
CA SER A 110 29.11 -1.02 1.02
C SER A 110 28.26 0.11 1.60
N TYR A 111 27.54 -0.14 2.70
CA TYR A 111 26.80 0.91 3.42
C TYR A 111 27.74 2.02 3.91
N GLN A 112 28.88 1.67 4.52
CA GLN A 112 29.85 2.65 5.03
C GLN A 112 30.54 3.43 3.92
N GLU A 113 30.73 2.82 2.75
CA GLU A 113 31.24 3.48 1.55
C GLU A 113 30.24 4.51 1.02
N LYS A 114 28.99 4.10 0.77
CA LYS A 114 27.93 5.03 0.35
C LYS A 114 27.69 6.17 1.34
N CYS A 115 27.79 5.90 2.65
CA CYS A 115 27.70 6.97 3.66
C CYS A 115 28.88 7.95 3.62
N ARG A 116 30.07 7.51 3.20
CA ARG A 116 31.26 8.38 3.08
C ARG A 116 31.24 9.21 1.80
N GLU A 117 30.76 8.64 0.71
CA GLU A 117 30.78 9.25 -0.62
C GLU A 117 29.54 10.11 -0.85
N ILE A 118 28.36 9.58 -0.54
CA ILE A 118 27.07 10.20 -0.91
C ILE A 118 26.42 10.89 0.30
N GLY A 119 26.70 10.42 1.53
CA GLY A 119 26.12 10.92 2.76
C GLY A 119 25.04 10.01 3.35
N ASP A 120 24.28 10.51 4.32
CA ASP A 120 23.37 9.67 5.12
C ASP A 120 22.12 9.21 4.33
N PRO A 121 21.68 7.94 4.47
CA PRO A 121 20.61 7.37 3.64
C PRO A 121 19.22 7.95 3.89
N SER A 122 19.00 8.66 5.00
CA SER A 122 17.72 9.33 5.25
C SER A 122 17.50 10.54 4.34
N GLU A 123 18.57 11.04 3.70
CA GLU A 123 18.56 12.31 2.96
C GLU A 123 19.19 12.20 1.56
N ALA A 124 20.17 11.30 1.35
CA ALA A 124 20.99 11.32 0.13
C ALA A 124 20.73 10.17 -0.87
N TRP A 125 20.43 8.95 -0.42
CA TRP A 125 20.28 7.78 -1.32
C TRP A 125 19.41 6.66 -0.74
N GLN A 126 18.90 5.79 -1.62
CA GLN A 126 18.17 4.57 -1.23
C GLN A 126 18.76 3.34 -1.91
N TRP A 127 18.62 2.17 -1.28
CA TRP A 127 19.04 0.89 -1.86
C TRP A 127 18.12 0.47 -3.00
N HIS A 128 18.72 0.07 -4.13
CA HIS A 128 17.98 -0.61 -5.18
C HIS A 128 17.59 -2.05 -4.75
N PRO A 129 16.40 -2.56 -5.10
CA PRO A 129 15.98 -3.91 -4.74
C PRO A 129 16.96 -5.01 -5.20
N GLU A 130 17.51 -4.89 -6.41
CA GLU A 130 18.47 -5.86 -6.96
C GLU A 130 19.81 -5.90 -6.20
N GLU A 131 20.29 -4.75 -5.70
CA GLU A 131 21.49 -4.72 -4.87
C GLU A 131 21.27 -5.52 -3.59
N LEU A 132 20.11 -5.30 -2.93
CA LEU A 132 19.76 -6.03 -1.71
C LEU A 132 19.55 -7.52 -1.95
N TRP A 133 18.95 -7.89 -3.09
CA TRP A 133 18.84 -9.28 -3.49
C TRP A 133 20.23 -9.92 -3.63
N HIS A 134 21.18 -9.24 -4.29
CA HIS A 134 22.53 -9.77 -4.48
C HIS A 134 23.25 -10.01 -3.14
N PHE A 135 23.14 -9.08 -2.18
CA PHE A 135 23.68 -9.29 -0.84
C PHE A 135 23.02 -10.47 -0.12
N LEU A 136 21.70 -10.63 -0.26
CA LEU A 136 20.97 -11.75 0.34
C LEU A 136 21.43 -13.08 -0.27
N GLU A 137 21.43 -13.20 -1.59
CA GLU A 137 21.86 -14.36 -2.35
C GLU A 137 23.29 -14.77 -1.98
N ALA A 138 24.23 -13.82 -1.96
CA ALA A 138 25.62 -14.08 -1.60
C ALA A 138 25.80 -14.48 -0.11
N SER A 139 24.86 -14.15 0.77
CA SER A 139 24.92 -14.50 2.19
C SER A 139 24.46 -15.94 2.46
N VAL A 140 23.55 -16.49 1.64
CA VAL A 140 22.89 -17.78 1.91
C VAL A 140 23.89 -18.95 2.01
N PRO A 141 24.84 -19.15 1.07
CA PRO A 141 25.83 -20.22 1.19
C PRO A 141 26.71 -20.10 2.45
N ARG A 142 27.04 -18.87 2.86
CA ARG A 142 27.84 -18.59 4.07
C ARG A 142 27.08 -18.99 5.34
N ILE A 143 25.77 -18.72 5.37
CA ILE A 143 24.89 -19.07 6.50
C ILE A 143 24.69 -20.59 6.57
N LEU A 144 24.40 -21.23 5.44
CA LEU A 144 24.15 -22.67 5.36
C LEU A 144 25.37 -23.52 5.76
N GLY A 145 26.58 -22.98 5.65
CA GLY A 145 27.79 -23.62 6.19
C GLY A 145 27.81 -23.75 7.72
N ALA A 146 26.96 -23.01 8.44
CA ALA A 146 26.94 -22.97 9.90
C ALA A 146 25.60 -23.41 10.52
N ARG A 147 24.47 -23.18 9.84
CA ARG A 147 23.13 -23.49 10.36
C ARG A 147 22.06 -23.61 9.25
N PRO A 148 20.98 -24.36 9.47
CA PRO A 148 19.81 -24.39 8.59
C PRO A 148 19.09 -23.04 8.49
N ILE A 149 18.37 -22.82 7.39
CA ILE A 149 17.54 -21.63 7.16
C ILE A 149 16.07 -22.04 6.99
N TRP A 150 15.19 -21.39 7.74
CA TRP A 150 13.74 -21.48 7.58
C TRP A 150 13.19 -20.10 7.21
N LEU A 151 12.61 -19.97 6.02
CA LEU A 151 12.04 -18.73 5.51
C LEU A 151 10.53 -18.87 5.34
N PHE A 152 9.78 -17.97 5.99
CA PHE A 152 8.33 -17.88 5.86
C PHE A 152 7.93 -16.53 5.26
N VAL A 153 7.31 -16.54 4.08
CA VAL A 153 6.80 -15.31 3.44
C VAL A 153 5.29 -15.42 3.27
N ASP A 154 4.57 -14.52 3.95
CA ASP A 154 3.11 -14.49 3.90
C ASP A 154 2.58 -13.51 2.86
N ALA A 155 1.52 -13.94 2.16
CA ALA A 155 0.76 -13.18 1.19
C ALA A 155 1.62 -12.61 0.05
N LEU A 156 2.42 -13.48 -0.57
CA LEU A 156 3.32 -13.11 -1.68
C LEU A 156 2.56 -12.41 -2.82
N ASP A 157 1.29 -12.76 -3.04
CA ASP A 157 0.42 -12.12 -4.04
C ASP A 157 0.15 -10.63 -3.79
N GLU A 158 0.34 -10.14 -2.56
CA GLU A 158 0.08 -8.74 -2.19
C GLU A 158 1.19 -7.77 -2.62
N CYS A 159 2.31 -8.25 -3.17
CA CYS A 159 3.34 -7.39 -3.77
C CYS A 159 3.12 -7.08 -5.25
N GLY A 160 2.06 -7.59 -5.85
CA GLY A 160 1.76 -7.46 -7.28
C GLY A 160 2.24 -8.69 -8.06
N GLU A 161 1.55 -8.98 -9.16
CA GLU A 161 1.75 -10.24 -9.90
C GLU A 161 3.18 -10.38 -10.44
N ALA A 162 3.70 -9.36 -11.12
CA ALA A 162 5.05 -9.40 -11.71
C ALA A 162 6.14 -9.60 -10.64
N ASP A 163 6.09 -8.81 -9.57
CA ASP A 163 7.03 -8.90 -8.44
C ASP A 163 6.94 -10.26 -7.73
N ALA A 164 5.73 -10.77 -7.55
CA ALA A 164 5.50 -12.03 -6.87
C ALA A 164 6.01 -13.23 -7.69
N VAL A 165 5.86 -13.18 -9.02
CA VAL A 165 6.48 -14.14 -9.96
C VAL A 165 8.00 -14.05 -9.92
N ASP A 166 8.56 -12.84 -10.01
CA ASP A 166 10.02 -12.60 -9.98
C ASP A 166 10.64 -13.13 -8.68
N LEU A 167 10.05 -12.81 -7.52
CA LEU A 167 10.47 -13.32 -6.22
C LEU A 167 10.43 -14.86 -6.16
N ALA A 168 9.35 -15.47 -6.65
CA ALA A 168 9.24 -16.93 -6.68
C ALA A 168 10.35 -17.57 -7.54
N MET A 169 10.64 -17.00 -8.71
CA MET A 169 11.72 -17.46 -9.57
C MET A 169 13.10 -17.26 -8.95
N LYS A 170 13.36 -16.10 -8.33
CA LYS A 170 14.61 -15.78 -7.62
C LYS A 170 14.91 -16.78 -6.51
N PHE A 171 13.94 -17.06 -5.64
CA PHE A 171 14.11 -18.05 -4.57
C PHE A 171 14.24 -19.49 -5.10
N LYS A 172 13.55 -19.84 -6.19
CA LYS A 172 13.73 -21.16 -6.82
C LYS A 172 15.14 -21.29 -7.42
N SER A 173 15.60 -20.29 -8.16
CA SER A 173 16.94 -20.26 -8.74
C SER A 173 18.01 -20.35 -7.66
N LEU A 174 17.81 -19.67 -6.53
CA LEU A 174 18.66 -19.80 -5.35
C LEU A 174 18.70 -21.25 -4.86
N LEU A 175 17.55 -21.91 -4.67
CA LEU A 175 17.51 -23.32 -4.25
C LEU A 175 18.22 -24.24 -5.25
N ASP A 176 18.02 -24.04 -6.55
CA ASP A 176 18.61 -24.88 -7.61
C ASP A 176 20.14 -24.67 -7.74
N SER A 177 20.64 -23.49 -7.36
CA SER A 177 22.07 -23.19 -7.35
C SER A 177 22.83 -23.85 -6.21
N LEU A 178 22.13 -24.30 -5.16
CA LEU A 178 22.77 -24.88 -3.97
C LEU A 178 23.15 -26.35 -4.23
N PRO A 179 24.35 -26.79 -3.82
CA PRO A 179 24.75 -28.18 -3.98
C PRO A 179 23.87 -29.09 -3.11
N SER A 180 23.46 -30.23 -3.66
CA SER A 180 22.61 -31.24 -2.99
C SER A 180 23.33 -32.03 -1.87
N SER A 181 24.19 -31.37 -1.10
CA SER A 181 24.92 -31.96 0.03
C SER A 181 23.99 -32.12 1.24
N ALA A 182 24.11 -33.24 1.95
CA ALA A 182 23.27 -33.58 3.12
C ALA A 182 23.46 -32.68 4.36
N THR A 183 24.21 -31.58 4.25
CA THR A 183 24.55 -30.68 5.37
C THR A 183 23.97 -29.28 5.23
N GLN A 184 23.22 -28.99 4.15
CA GLN A 184 22.67 -27.66 3.87
C GLN A 184 21.16 -27.71 3.81
N ASP A 185 20.53 -27.44 4.95
CA ASP A 185 19.08 -27.46 5.11
C ASP A 185 18.49 -26.06 4.88
N ILE A 186 17.64 -25.93 3.86
CA ILE A 186 16.91 -24.70 3.55
C ILE A 186 15.44 -24.99 3.22
N HIS A 187 14.57 -24.42 4.05
CA HIS A 187 13.12 -24.58 3.96
C HIS A 187 12.47 -23.24 3.67
N ILE A 188 11.81 -23.13 2.52
CA ILE A 188 11.09 -21.91 2.13
C ILE A 188 9.60 -22.23 2.07
N CYS A 189 8.79 -21.42 2.75
CA CYS A 189 7.33 -21.54 2.78
C CYS A 189 6.70 -20.20 2.38
N PHE A 190 5.94 -20.22 1.29
CA PHE A 190 5.16 -19.09 0.81
C PHE A 190 3.68 -19.31 1.04
N SER A 191 2.96 -18.26 1.43
CA SER A 191 1.50 -18.23 1.28
C SER A 191 1.09 -17.27 0.18
N CYS A 192 0.08 -17.65 -0.61
CA CYS A 192 -0.48 -16.80 -1.66
C CYS A 192 -1.90 -17.22 -2.04
N ARG A 193 -2.52 -16.52 -3.00
CA ARG A 193 -3.77 -16.98 -3.65
C ARG A 193 -3.48 -18.15 -4.60
N HIS A 194 -4.43 -18.50 -5.47
CA HIS A 194 -4.15 -19.47 -6.54
C HIS A 194 -3.18 -18.95 -7.62
N TYR A 195 -2.73 -17.70 -7.48
CA TYR A 195 -1.65 -17.07 -8.21
C TYR A 195 -0.65 -16.51 -7.18
N PRO A 196 0.63 -16.27 -7.52
CA PRO A 196 1.26 -16.28 -8.84
C PRO A 196 2.01 -17.58 -9.18
N ILE A 197 1.57 -18.74 -8.69
CA ILE A 197 2.35 -19.98 -8.77
C ILE A 197 2.72 -20.29 -10.24
N PRO A 198 4.02 -20.19 -10.62
CA PRO A 198 4.44 -20.48 -11.98
C PRO A 198 4.20 -21.97 -12.28
N PRO A 199 3.57 -22.31 -13.44
CA PRO A 199 3.11 -23.66 -13.73
C PRO A 199 4.24 -24.70 -13.90
N ASP A 200 5.49 -24.27 -14.07
CA ASP A 200 6.64 -25.11 -14.44
C ASP A 200 7.67 -25.31 -13.30
N LEU A 201 7.27 -25.13 -12.03
CA LEU A 201 8.19 -25.34 -10.91
C LEU A 201 8.25 -26.82 -10.47
N ASP A 202 9.27 -27.54 -10.93
CA ASP A 202 9.56 -28.90 -10.46
C ASP A 202 9.97 -28.94 -8.97
N GLY A 203 9.55 -30.00 -8.26
CA GLY A 203 9.97 -30.28 -6.88
C GLY A 203 9.27 -29.44 -5.80
N VAL A 204 8.13 -28.83 -6.13
CA VAL A 204 7.38 -27.95 -5.25
C VAL A 204 6.29 -28.68 -4.46
N PHE A 205 6.17 -28.35 -3.18
CA PHE A 205 5.10 -28.84 -2.31
C PHE A 205 3.93 -27.87 -2.31
N GLU A 206 2.69 -28.37 -2.36
CA GLU A 206 1.49 -27.52 -2.38
C GLU A 206 0.44 -28.01 -1.39
N ILE A 207 -0.15 -27.05 -0.66
CA ILE A 207 -1.29 -27.26 0.24
C ILE A 207 -2.37 -26.25 -0.12
N CYS A 208 -3.57 -26.74 -0.43
CA CYS A 208 -4.74 -25.92 -0.68
C CYS A 208 -5.57 -25.82 0.59
N VAL A 209 -5.66 -24.63 1.19
CA VAL A 209 -6.21 -24.47 2.55
C VAL A 209 -7.70 -24.77 2.63
N GLU A 210 -8.50 -24.32 1.66
CA GLU A 210 -9.96 -24.53 1.67
C GLU A 210 -10.40 -25.99 1.50
N ASP A 211 -9.52 -26.85 1.00
CA ASP A 211 -9.82 -28.28 0.87
C ASP A 211 -9.66 -29.01 2.22
N GLU A 212 -8.86 -28.45 3.14
CA GLU A 212 -8.47 -29.08 4.41
C GLU A 212 -9.09 -28.39 5.65
N ASN A 213 -9.46 -27.11 5.56
CA ASN A 213 -9.82 -26.29 6.73
C ASN A 213 -11.27 -26.41 7.22
N GLY A 214 -12.06 -27.36 6.71
CA GLY A 214 -13.50 -27.47 7.02
C GLY A 214 -13.79 -27.61 8.52
N ASP A 215 -12.99 -28.39 9.23
CA ASP A 215 -13.11 -28.56 10.68
C ASP A 215 -12.77 -27.27 11.45
N ASP A 216 -11.78 -26.50 10.97
CA ASP A 216 -11.40 -25.23 11.56
C ASP A 216 -12.52 -24.18 11.41
N VAL A 217 -13.16 -24.12 10.21
CA VAL A 217 -14.34 -23.28 9.97
C VAL A 217 -15.46 -23.66 10.92
N SER A 218 -15.72 -24.96 11.09
CA SER A 218 -16.75 -25.46 11.98
C SER A 218 -16.49 -25.08 13.45
N ALA A 219 -15.23 -25.22 13.90
CA ALA A 219 -14.81 -24.85 15.25
C ALA A 219 -15.01 -23.35 15.50
N TYR A 220 -14.60 -22.50 14.55
CA TYR A 220 -14.80 -21.05 14.61
C TYR A 220 -16.29 -20.69 14.73
N VAL A 221 -17.14 -21.26 13.86
CA VAL A 221 -18.57 -20.98 13.85
C VAL A 221 -19.24 -21.38 15.17
N ARG A 222 -18.96 -22.59 15.66
CA ARG A 222 -19.51 -23.10 16.92
C ARG A 222 -19.09 -22.24 18.10
N GLN A 223 -17.82 -21.84 18.17
CA GLN A 223 -17.34 -20.97 19.25
C GLN A 223 -18.08 -19.63 19.24
N ARG A 224 -18.23 -18.99 18.07
CA ARG A 224 -18.91 -17.69 17.95
C ARG A 224 -20.38 -17.75 18.36
N LEU A 225 -21.09 -18.80 17.97
CA LEU A 225 -22.49 -19.03 18.35
C LEU A 225 -22.64 -19.31 19.85
N SER A 226 -21.72 -20.11 20.43
CA SER A 226 -21.74 -20.44 21.86
C SER A 226 -21.57 -19.21 22.76
N ALA A 227 -20.75 -18.25 22.34
CA ALA A 227 -20.54 -17.01 23.07
C ALA A 227 -21.80 -16.12 23.15
N THR A 228 -22.78 -16.37 22.27
CA THR A 228 -23.98 -15.51 22.11
C THR A 228 -25.28 -16.23 22.50
N PHE A 229 -25.21 -17.46 23.05
CA PHE A 229 -26.36 -18.26 23.52
C PHE A 229 -27.48 -18.43 22.46
N VAL A 230 -27.11 -18.79 21.24
CA VAL A 230 -28.04 -19.00 20.12
C VAL A 230 -28.80 -20.33 20.27
N ARG A 231 -30.13 -20.34 20.03
CA ARG A 231 -31.02 -21.47 20.34
C ARG A 231 -30.77 -22.72 19.49
N GLU A 232 -30.38 -22.54 18.23
CA GLU A 232 -30.17 -23.63 17.26
C GLU A 232 -28.72 -23.68 16.75
N ALA A 233 -27.77 -23.44 17.65
CA ALA A 233 -26.36 -23.26 17.32
C ALA A 233 -25.74 -24.42 16.50
N SER A 234 -26.15 -25.68 16.74
CA SER A 234 -25.62 -26.83 15.99
C SER A 234 -26.08 -26.81 14.53
N SER A 235 -27.39 -26.67 14.29
CA SER A 235 -27.96 -26.64 12.95
C SER A 235 -27.44 -25.46 12.12
N ILE A 236 -27.31 -24.29 12.76
CA ILE A 236 -26.69 -23.11 12.14
C ILE A 236 -25.23 -23.41 11.79
N ALA A 237 -24.48 -24.01 12.72
CA ALA A 237 -23.07 -24.29 12.49
C ALA A 237 -22.85 -25.23 11.30
N ASP A 238 -23.61 -26.31 11.21
CA ASP A 238 -23.46 -27.29 10.13
C ASP A 238 -23.88 -26.69 8.77
N LEU A 239 -24.94 -25.86 8.74
CA LEU A 239 -25.39 -25.18 7.53
C LEU A 239 -24.38 -24.11 7.06
N VAL A 240 -23.86 -23.29 7.96
CA VAL A 240 -22.86 -22.26 7.63
C VAL A 240 -21.55 -22.90 7.20
N THR A 241 -21.08 -23.94 7.90
CA THR A 241 -19.82 -24.63 7.57
C THR A 241 -19.90 -25.26 6.18
N SER A 242 -20.99 -25.96 5.86
CA SER A 242 -21.17 -26.60 4.56
C SER A 242 -21.24 -25.60 3.40
N ARG A 243 -21.89 -24.44 3.61
CA ARG A 243 -21.98 -23.39 2.58
C ARG A 243 -20.72 -22.55 2.43
N ALA A 244 -19.92 -22.39 3.50
CA ALA A 244 -18.71 -21.59 3.47
C ALA A 244 -17.64 -22.14 2.52
N ALA A 245 -17.67 -23.45 2.22
CA ALA A 245 -16.73 -24.11 1.29
C ALA A 245 -15.26 -23.71 1.53
N GLY A 246 -14.86 -23.70 2.81
CA GLY A 246 -13.51 -23.37 3.26
C GLY A 246 -13.16 -21.88 3.34
N VAL A 247 -14.11 -20.97 3.10
CA VAL A 247 -13.89 -19.52 3.17
C VAL A 247 -14.34 -18.95 4.52
N PHE A 248 -13.41 -18.71 5.45
CA PHE A 248 -13.74 -18.14 6.78
C PHE A 248 -14.42 -16.78 6.70
N MET A 249 -14.01 -15.93 5.75
CA MET A 249 -14.59 -14.60 5.61
C MET A 249 -16.10 -14.67 5.30
N TRP A 250 -16.51 -15.66 4.49
CA TRP A 250 -17.92 -15.91 4.22
C TRP A 250 -18.66 -16.28 5.51
N ALA A 251 -18.12 -17.22 6.28
CA ALA A 251 -18.69 -17.65 7.55
C ALA A 251 -18.81 -16.49 8.56
N ARG A 252 -17.79 -15.62 8.65
CA ARG A 252 -17.81 -14.42 9.52
C ARG A 252 -18.96 -13.48 9.15
N LEU A 253 -19.09 -13.12 7.86
CA LEU A 253 -20.12 -12.20 7.38
C LEU A 253 -21.54 -12.77 7.55
N VAL A 254 -21.73 -14.05 7.27
CA VAL A 254 -23.03 -14.73 7.45
C VAL A 254 -23.41 -14.76 8.93
N LEU A 255 -22.45 -15.03 9.82
CA LEU A 255 -22.71 -15.04 11.26
C LEU A 255 -23.16 -13.69 11.78
N GLU A 256 -22.64 -12.58 11.28
CA GLU A 256 -23.12 -11.26 11.69
C GLU A 256 -24.60 -11.04 11.34
N ARG A 257 -25.05 -11.52 10.17
CA ARG A 257 -26.46 -11.48 9.77
C ARG A 257 -27.32 -12.39 10.63
N VAL A 258 -26.86 -13.60 10.90
CA VAL A 258 -27.54 -14.56 11.79
C VAL A 258 -27.69 -13.97 13.19
N LEU A 259 -26.61 -13.43 13.78
CA LEU A 259 -26.63 -12.81 15.10
C LEU A 259 -27.53 -11.57 15.16
N ARG A 260 -27.65 -10.81 14.06
CA ARG A 260 -28.64 -9.72 13.94
C ARG A 260 -30.07 -10.24 13.97
N LEU A 261 -30.39 -11.29 13.21
CA LEU A 261 -31.73 -11.88 13.20
C LEU A 261 -32.10 -12.54 14.54
N GLU A 262 -31.14 -13.18 15.21
CA GLU A 262 -31.29 -13.73 16.55
C GLU A 262 -31.60 -12.63 17.59
N ARG A 263 -30.90 -11.48 17.52
CA ARG A 263 -31.20 -10.32 18.37
C ARG A 263 -32.62 -9.77 18.12
N GLN A 264 -33.12 -9.88 16.90
CA GLN A 264 -34.50 -9.54 16.53
C GLN A 264 -35.51 -10.65 16.88
N ARG A 265 -35.07 -11.75 17.51
CA ARG A 265 -35.87 -12.94 17.83
C ARG A 265 -36.60 -13.52 16.61
N ALA A 266 -35.94 -13.52 15.45
CA ALA A 266 -36.44 -14.16 14.24
C ALA A 266 -36.66 -15.68 14.48
N SER A 267 -37.58 -16.27 13.71
CA SER A 267 -37.77 -17.72 13.72
C SER A 267 -36.61 -18.43 13.02
N TRP A 268 -36.37 -19.70 13.38
CA TRP A 268 -35.39 -20.54 12.69
C TRP A 268 -35.58 -20.55 11.18
N GLY A 269 -36.82 -20.72 10.70
CA GLY A 269 -37.11 -20.71 9.25
C GLY A 269 -36.61 -19.43 8.57
N LYS A 270 -36.80 -18.27 9.19
CA LYS A 270 -36.29 -16.99 8.65
C LYS A 270 -34.77 -16.92 8.64
N ILE A 271 -34.11 -17.47 9.65
CA ILE A 271 -32.64 -17.53 9.72
C ILE A 271 -32.08 -18.49 8.67
N GLN A 272 -32.72 -19.66 8.52
CA GLN A 272 -32.37 -20.65 7.51
C GLN A 272 -32.56 -20.08 6.10
N ASP A 273 -33.68 -19.41 5.83
CA ASP A 273 -33.97 -18.75 4.56
C ASP A 273 -32.92 -17.66 4.24
N GLU A 274 -32.56 -16.83 5.23
CA GLU A 274 -31.49 -15.84 5.08
C GLU A 274 -30.16 -16.53 4.70
N ILE A 275 -29.71 -17.54 5.46
CA ILE A 275 -28.46 -18.26 5.18
C ILE A 275 -28.48 -18.89 3.77
N CYS A 276 -29.60 -19.47 3.37
CA CYS A 276 -29.77 -20.08 2.04
C CYS A 276 -29.79 -19.05 0.90
N SER A 277 -30.30 -17.85 1.16
CA SER A 277 -30.34 -16.75 0.20
C SER A 277 -28.98 -16.08 -0.04
N ILE A 278 -28.05 -16.20 0.92
CA ILE A 278 -26.73 -15.60 0.81
C ILE A 278 -25.94 -16.30 -0.31
N PRO A 279 -25.38 -15.54 -1.28
CA PRO A 279 -24.56 -16.11 -2.34
C PRO A 279 -23.35 -16.88 -1.80
N PRO A 280 -22.97 -18.03 -2.40
CA PRO A 280 -21.85 -18.83 -1.93
C PRO A 280 -20.48 -18.24 -2.27
N ASP A 281 -20.40 -17.39 -3.29
CA ASP A 281 -19.18 -16.71 -3.71
C ASP A 281 -19.03 -15.34 -3.02
N MET A 282 -17.77 -14.95 -2.76
CA MET A 282 -17.46 -13.72 -2.05
C MET A 282 -17.87 -12.47 -2.82
N ASP A 283 -17.72 -12.46 -4.14
CA ASP A 283 -18.01 -11.29 -4.97
C ASP A 283 -19.49 -10.96 -4.99
N SER A 284 -20.36 -11.96 -5.17
CA SER A 284 -21.80 -11.78 -5.11
C SER A 284 -22.26 -11.41 -3.70
N LEU A 285 -21.60 -11.94 -2.66
CA LEU A 285 -21.85 -11.52 -1.28
C LEU A 285 -21.49 -10.04 -1.08
N TYR A 286 -20.32 -9.58 -1.54
CA TYR A 286 -19.94 -8.17 -1.44
C TYR A 286 -20.88 -7.26 -2.25
N LEU A 287 -21.28 -7.68 -3.44
CA LEU A 287 -22.28 -6.98 -4.25
C LEU A 287 -23.60 -6.82 -3.49
N ASP A 288 -24.05 -7.88 -2.82
CA ASP A 288 -25.24 -7.89 -1.98
C ASP A 288 -25.10 -6.95 -0.75
N HIS A 289 -23.90 -6.76 -0.21
CA HIS A 289 -23.63 -5.71 0.79
C HIS A 289 -23.72 -4.29 0.18
N VAL A 290 -23.10 -4.07 -0.98
CA VAL A 290 -23.12 -2.78 -1.68
C VAL A 290 -24.56 -2.36 -2.04
N GLN A 291 -25.39 -3.30 -2.49
CA GLN A 291 -26.80 -3.03 -2.81
C GLN A 291 -27.65 -2.61 -1.60
N ARG A 292 -27.22 -2.96 -0.37
CA ARG A 292 -27.90 -2.58 0.87
C ARG A 292 -27.43 -1.25 1.46
N MET A 293 -26.42 -0.60 0.88
CA MET A 293 -25.96 0.71 1.33
C MET A 293 -27.08 1.75 1.11
N GLU A 294 -27.56 2.35 2.20
CA GLU A 294 -28.67 3.31 2.18
C GLU A 294 -28.21 4.66 1.60
N ASP A 295 -27.14 5.23 2.17
CA ASP A 295 -26.52 6.47 1.69
C ASP A 295 -25.39 6.17 0.70
N LYS A 296 -25.76 5.90 -0.56
CA LYS A 296 -24.79 5.55 -1.60
C LYS A 296 -23.71 6.60 -1.81
N VAL A 297 -24.01 7.89 -1.61
CA VAL A 297 -23.05 8.98 -1.84
C VAL A 297 -22.00 9.00 -0.73
N ALA A 298 -22.42 8.99 0.54
CA ALA A 298 -21.48 8.94 1.65
C ALA A 298 -20.72 7.60 1.71
N SER A 299 -21.39 6.49 1.37
CA SER A 299 -20.76 5.18 1.22
C SER A 299 -19.68 5.20 0.16
N LEU A 300 -19.96 5.71 -1.04
CA LEU A 300 -18.97 5.81 -2.12
C LEU A 300 -17.73 6.62 -1.68
N ARG A 301 -17.94 7.75 -0.99
CA ARG A 301 -16.84 8.56 -0.45
C ARG A 301 -15.98 7.81 0.55
N LEU A 302 -16.61 7.09 1.50
CA LEU A 302 -15.89 6.25 2.44
C LEU A 302 -15.10 5.16 1.72
N ILE A 303 -15.71 4.51 0.73
CA ILE A 303 -15.05 3.46 -0.06
C ILE A 303 -13.86 4.02 -0.85
N HIS A 304 -13.94 5.23 -1.40
CA HIS A 304 -12.80 5.89 -2.05
C HIS A 304 -11.62 6.04 -1.08
N TRP A 305 -11.87 6.58 0.12
CA TRP A 305 -10.83 6.73 1.15
C TRP A 305 -10.23 5.39 1.57
N LEU A 306 -11.05 4.36 1.76
CA LEU A 306 -10.55 3.04 2.15
C LEU A 306 -9.77 2.32 1.04
N CYS A 307 -10.12 2.57 -0.22
CA CYS A 307 -9.42 1.97 -1.36
C CYS A 307 -8.12 2.69 -1.69
N PHE A 308 -8.14 4.02 -1.73
CA PHE A 308 -7.12 4.80 -2.44
C PHE A 308 -6.32 5.76 -1.57
N ALA A 309 -6.59 5.83 -0.26
CA ALA A 309 -5.76 6.65 0.61
C ALA A 309 -4.29 6.21 0.56
N VAL A 310 -3.37 7.19 0.55
CA VAL A 310 -1.91 6.97 0.50
C VAL A 310 -1.42 6.16 1.71
N ARG A 311 -2.12 6.31 2.84
CA ARG A 311 -1.97 5.52 4.07
C ARG A 311 -3.34 5.32 4.74
N PRO A 312 -3.48 4.34 5.65
CA PRO A 312 -4.66 4.23 6.50
C PRO A 312 -4.94 5.54 7.26
N LEU A 313 -6.22 5.93 7.31
CA LEU A 313 -6.69 7.11 8.02
C LEU A 313 -7.24 6.73 9.39
N SER A 314 -7.03 7.59 10.38
CA SER A 314 -7.68 7.48 11.69
C SER A 314 -9.18 7.80 11.63
N LEU A 315 -9.95 7.44 12.65
CA LEU A 315 -11.38 7.78 12.74
C LEU A 315 -11.65 9.28 12.57
N VAL A 316 -10.84 10.11 13.22
CA VAL A 316 -10.96 11.58 13.16
C VAL A 316 -10.60 12.12 11.77
N GLU A 317 -9.59 11.55 11.12
CA GLU A 317 -9.22 11.91 9.75
C GLU A 317 -10.33 11.53 8.76
N VAL A 318 -10.89 10.32 8.86
CA VAL A 318 -12.02 9.89 8.01
C VAL A 318 -13.22 10.81 8.21
N TYR A 319 -13.50 11.26 9.43
CA TYR A 319 -14.57 12.22 9.69
C TYR A 319 -14.38 13.52 8.88
N TRP A 320 -13.20 14.15 9.00
CA TRP A 320 -12.91 15.40 8.27
C TRP A 320 -12.88 15.20 6.76
N ALA A 321 -12.35 14.06 6.31
CA ALA A 321 -12.27 13.70 4.91
C ALA A 321 -13.65 13.44 4.27
N LEU A 322 -14.67 13.08 5.07
CA LEU A 322 -16.06 12.97 4.63
C LEU A 322 -16.83 14.29 4.76
N ALA A 323 -16.42 15.19 5.65
CA ALA A 323 -17.06 16.49 5.89
C ALA A 323 -16.66 17.56 4.86
N VAL A 324 -15.37 17.64 4.50
CA VAL A 324 -14.79 18.71 3.63
C VAL A 324 -14.86 18.33 2.15
N ASP A 325 -15.96 17.73 1.72
CA ASP A 325 -16.20 17.19 0.38
C ASP A 325 -15.61 17.99 -0.80
N ALA A 326 -15.34 17.33 -1.93
CA ALA A 326 -14.81 17.98 -3.13
C ALA A 326 -15.72 19.12 -3.64
N ASP A 327 -17.04 19.03 -3.43
CA ASP A 327 -18.01 20.07 -3.79
C ASP A 327 -18.40 20.97 -2.60
N CYS A 328 -17.61 20.97 -1.52
CA CYS A 328 -17.94 21.70 -0.30
C CYS A 328 -18.04 23.23 -0.57
N PRO A 329 -19.20 23.86 -0.32
CA PRO A 329 -19.37 25.30 -0.55
C PRO A 329 -18.77 26.16 0.59
N HIS A 330 -18.33 25.51 1.66
CA HIS A 330 -17.89 26.15 2.89
C HIS A 330 -16.45 26.63 2.80
N LYS A 331 -16.16 27.73 3.49
CA LYS A 331 -14.82 28.36 3.48
C LYS A 331 -14.02 28.14 4.75
N SER A 332 -14.67 27.61 5.79
CA SER A 332 -14.04 27.28 7.07
C SER A 332 -14.44 25.90 7.57
N LEU A 333 -13.58 25.30 8.39
CA LEU A 333 -13.84 23.99 8.98
C LEU A 333 -15.04 24.00 9.93
N LYS A 334 -15.27 25.13 10.62
CA LYS A 334 -16.44 25.31 11.50
C LYS A 334 -17.77 25.19 10.76
N GLU A 335 -17.80 25.51 9.48
CA GLU A 335 -18.98 25.36 8.62
C GLU A 335 -19.13 23.92 8.09
N CYS A 336 -18.03 23.21 7.90
CA CYS A 336 -18.02 21.83 7.37
C CYS A 336 -18.45 20.80 8.42
N GLY A 337 -18.18 21.06 9.69
CA GLY A 337 -18.58 20.19 10.78
C GLY A 337 -17.99 20.62 12.12
N SER A 338 -18.44 19.99 13.19
CA SER A 338 -17.99 20.29 14.55
C SER A 338 -17.51 19.05 15.30
N THR A 339 -16.82 19.24 16.41
CA THR A 339 -16.52 18.14 17.35
C THR A 339 -17.80 17.54 17.96
N GLU A 340 -18.90 18.29 17.99
CA GLU A 340 -20.20 17.78 18.44
C GLU A 340 -20.81 16.82 17.41
N ASP A 341 -20.61 17.08 16.11
CA ASP A 341 -21.05 16.20 15.02
C ASP A 341 -20.19 14.93 14.90
N TYR A 342 -18.92 14.99 15.32
CA TYR A 342 -18.08 13.80 15.47
C TYR A 342 -18.60 12.89 16.59
N GLY A 343 -18.97 13.49 17.73
CA GLY A 343 -19.40 12.75 18.91
C GLY A 343 -18.23 12.02 19.57
N THR A 344 -18.34 10.69 19.72
CA THR A 344 -17.29 9.84 20.26
C THR A 344 -16.68 8.94 19.18
N ASP A 345 -15.49 8.37 19.45
CA ASP A 345 -14.90 7.34 18.57
C ASP A 345 -15.89 6.20 18.29
N GLU A 346 -16.66 5.76 19.29
CA GLU A 346 -17.68 4.72 19.12
C GLU A 346 -18.81 5.14 18.15
N ASP A 347 -19.17 6.42 18.13
CA ASP A 347 -20.20 6.94 17.21
C ASP A 347 -19.66 6.98 15.78
N MET A 348 -18.40 7.38 15.60
CA MET A 348 -17.75 7.36 14.29
C MET A 348 -17.53 5.92 13.79
N GLU A 349 -17.19 4.98 14.68
CA GLU A 349 -17.12 3.55 14.35
C GLU A 349 -18.46 3.01 13.85
N ARG A 350 -19.55 3.32 14.56
CA ARG A 350 -20.91 2.95 14.12
C ARG A 350 -21.25 3.55 12.77
N ARG A 351 -20.84 4.80 12.51
CA ARG A 351 -21.04 5.47 11.22
C ARG A 351 -20.24 4.78 10.09
N VAL A 352 -18.98 4.42 10.32
CA VAL A 352 -18.16 3.65 9.36
C VAL A 352 -18.80 2.31 9.05
N ILE A 353 -19.24 1.58 10.08
CA ILE A 353 -19.91 0.27 9.91
C ILE A 353 -21.22 0.44 9.12
N ALA A 354 -22.01 1.48 9.42
CA ALA A 354 -23.26 1.74 8.72
C ALA A 354 -23.02 2.08 7.23
N LEU A 355 -22.11 3.02 6.94
CA LEU A 355 -21.79 3.43 5.57
C LEU A 355 -21.16 2.30 4.74
N SER A 356 -20.35 1.45 5.36
CA SER A 356 -19.73 0.30 4.68
C SER A 356 -20.60 -0.97 4.69
N CYS A 357 -21.77 -0.96 5.34
CA CYS A 357 -22.58 -2.16 5.60
C CYS A 357 -21.77 -3.30 6.25
N GLY A 358 -20.89 -2.96 7.21
CA GLY A 358 -20.04 -3.92 7.94
C GLY A 358 -18.80 -4.39 7.19
N LEU A 359 -18.52 -3.82 6.01
CA LEU A 359 -17.31 -4.15 5.24
C LEU A 359 -16.05 -3.44 5.74
N ALA A 360 -16.19 -2.43 6.60
CA ALA A 360 -15.09 -1.71 7.23
C ALA A 360 -15.19 -1.78 8.76
N GLU A 361 -14.01 -1.73 9.40
CA GLU A 361 -13.83 -1.77 10.85
C GLU A 361 -12.77 -0.74 11.27
N SER A 362 -12.81 -0.35 12.54
CA SER A 362 -11.72 0.35 13.21
C SER A 362 -10.83 -0.67 13.92
N VAL A 363 -9.52 -0.48 13.82
CA VAL A 363 -8.54 -1.28 14.55
C VAL A 363 -7.56 -0.36 15.24
N THR A 364 -7.27 -0.66 16.51
CA THR A 364 -6.24 0.06 17.26
C THR A 364 -4.87 -0.36 16.75
N SER A 365 -4.16 0.55 16.09
CA SER A 365 -2.79 0.35 15.61
C SER A 365 -1.82 0.18 16.78
N THR A 366 -0.62 -0.35 16.50
CA THR A 366 0.51 -0.40 17.44
C THR A 366 0.88 0.96 18.05
N SER A 367 0.52 2.07 17.37
CA SER A 367 0.67 3.45 17.82
C SER A 367 -0.48 3.94 18.73
N GLN A 368 -1.40 3.07 19.16
CA GLN A 368 -2.61 3.38 19.92
C GLN A 368 -3.62 4.30 19.21
N THR A 369 -3.47 4.49 17.90
CA THR A 369 -4.43 5.25 17.07
C THR A 369 -5.41 4.29 16.40
N ASN A 370 -6.70 4.59 16.48
CA ASN A 370 -7.75 3.82 15.80
C ASN A 370 -7.76 4.15 14.31
N ILE A 371 -7.27 3.23 13.49
CA ILE A 371 -7.25 3.34 12.03
C ILE A 371 -8.47 2.65 11.44
N VAL A 372 -9.00 3.20 10.35
CA VAL A 372 -10.13 2.63 9.62
C VAL A 372 -9.61 1.81 8.44
N GLN A 373 -10.07 0.58 8.33
CA GLN A 373 -9.69 -0.32 7.24
C GLN A 373 -10.87 -1.21 6.84
N PHE A 374 -10.79 -1.83 5.67
CA PHE A 374 -11.69 -2.94 5.35
C PHE A 374 -11.47 -4.11 6.30
N ILE A 375 -12.52 -4.90 6.57
CA ILE A 375 -12.41 -6.13 7.39
C ILE A 375 -11.45 -7.17 6.79
N HIS A 376 -11.19 -7.09 5.47
CA HIS A 376 -10.28 -7.98 4.76
C HIS A 376 -9.83 -7.38 3.43
N GLN A 377 -8.64 -7.77 2.95
CA GLN A 377 -8.07 -7.29 1.69
C GLN A 377 -8.97 -7.59 0.47
N SER A 378 -9.63 -8.74 0.45
CA SER A 378 -10.55 -9.12 -0.65
C SER A 378 -11.71 -8.15 -0.85
N VAL A 379 -12.09 -7.38 0.17
CA VAL A 379 -13.11 -6.32 0.01
C VAL A 379 -12.56 -5.20 -0.87
N LYS A 380 -11.32 -4.76 -0.61
CA LYS A 380 -10.64 -3.75 -1.43
C LYS A 380 -10.51 -4.23 -2.86
N ASP A 381 -10.06 -5.47 -3.05
CA ASP A 381 -9.90 -6.06 -4.38
C ASP A 381 -11.24 -6.10 -5.14
N PHE A 382 -12.33 -6.46 -4.46
CA PHE A 382 -13.67 -6.42 -5.06
C PHE A 382 -14.03 -5.01 -5.54
N PHE A 383 -13.79 -3.96 -4.75
CA PHE A 383 -14.08 -2.59 -5.15
C PHE A 383 -13.22 -2.13 -6.32
N VAL A 384 -11.92 -2.42 -6.28
CA VAL A 384 -10.96 -2.07 -7.33
C VAL A 384 -11.21 -2.86 -8.62
N ASP A 385 -11.76 -4.07 -8.57
CA ASP A 385 -12.09 -4.88 -9.75
C ASP A 385 -13.44 -4.49 -10.38
N LYS A 386 -14.48 -4.26 -9.57
CA LYS A 386 -15.84 -4.04 -10.10
C LYS A 386 -16.81 -3.33 -9.16
N GLY A 387 -16.60 -3.41 -7.86
CA GLY A 387 -17.54 -2.90 -6.86
C GLY A 387 -17.77 -1.40 -6.95
N LEU A 388 -16.75 -0.64 -7.38
CA LEU A 388 -16.88 0.81 -7.57
C LEU A 388 -17.93 1.18 -8.62
N LEU A 389 -18.02 0.44 -9.74
CA LEU A 389 -19.00 0.70 -10.80
C LEU A 389 -20.46 0.54 -10.34
N VAL A 390 -20.68 -0.20 -9.26
CA VAL A 390 -22.02 -0.43 -8.70
C VAL A 390 -22.48 0.78 -7.88
N LEU A 391 -21.53 1.46 -7.22
CA LEU A 391 -21.79 2.67 -6.44
C LEU A 391 -21.70 3.94 -7.30
N ASP A 392 -20.74 3.97 -8.22
CA ASP A 392 -20.50 5.05 -9.16
C ASP A 392 -21.21 4.79 -10.49
N SER A 393 -22.47 5.23 -10.57
CA SER A 393 -23.27 5.14 -11.79
C SER A 393 -22.78 6.02 -12.95
N SER A 394 -21.79 6.89 -12.72
CA SER A 394 -21.30 7.82 -13.74
C SER A 394 -20.13 7.26 -14.56
N SER A 395 -19.57 6.10 -14.19
CA SER A 395 -18.37 5.51 -14.81
C SER A 395 -18.76 4.46 -15.84
N ALA A 396 -18.11 4.47 -17.01
CA ALA A 396 -18.26 3.38 -17.97
C ALA A 396 -17.24 2.26 -17.70
N THR A 397 -16.06 2.59 -17.19
CA THR A 397 -15.00 1.62 -16.90
C THR A 397 -14.47 1.74 -15.46
N VAL A 398 -13.86 0.66 -14.98
CA VAL A 398 -13.25 0.62 -13.65
C VAL A 398 -12.13 1.66 -13.51
N ASN A 399 -11.29 1.80 -14.53
CA ASN A 399 -10.21 2.79 -14.56
C ASN A 399 -10.74 4.22 -14.49
N GLU A 400 -11.85 4.53 -15.17
CA GLU A 400 -12.52 5.83 -15.02
C GLU A 400 -13.02 6.05 -13.59
N ALA A 401 -13.58 5.02 -12.95
CA ALA A 401 -14.04 5.10 -11.57
C ALA A 401 -12.87 5.35 -10.59
N ILE A 402 -11.76 4.65 -10.78
CA ILE A 402 -10.53 4.84 -10.00
C ILE A 402 -9.96 6.25 -10.23
N GLY A 403 -9.85 6.67 -11.49
CA GLY A 403 -9.34 8.00 -11.85
C GLY A 403 -10.18 9.13 -11.26
N ARG A 404 -11.52 8.97 -11.24
CA ARG A 404 -12.41 9.93 -10.58
C ARG A 404 -12.41 9.85 -9.06
N ALA A 405 -12.22 8.67 -8.48
CA ALA A 405 -12.01 8.56 -7.04
C ALA A 405 -10.79 9.40 -6.64
N HIS A 406 -9.65 9.18 -7.30
CA HIS A 406 -8.43 9.97 -7.10
C HIS A 406 -8.63 11.47 -7.37
N PHE A 407 -9.37 11.84 -8.42
CA PHE A 407 -9.74 13.23 -8.68
C PHE A 407 -10.42 13.86 -7.45
N LEU A 408 -11.47 13.22 -6.93
CA LEU A 408 -12.25 13.71 -5.79
C LEU A 408 -11.41 13.77 -4.51
N LEU A 409 -10.60 12.74 -4.23
CA LEU A 409 -9.71 12.73 -3.07
C LEU A 409 -8.73 13.91 -3.11
N SER A 410 -8.15 14.19 -4.29
CA SER A 410 -7.29 15.37 -4.48
C SER A 410 -8.02 16.66 -4.16
N ARG A 411 -9.24 16.87 -4.68
CA ARG A 411 -9.98 18.13 -4.48
C ARG A 411 -10.40 18.31 -3.02
N THR A 412 -10.83 17.25 -2.35
CA THR A 412 -11.07 17.27 -0.90
C THR A 412 -9.83 17.71 -0.12
N CYS A 413 -8.66 17.15 -0.45
CA CYS A 413 -7.41 17.55 0.20
C CYS A 413 -7.04 19.01 -0.08
N ILE A 414 -7.16 19.49 -1.31
CA ILE A 414 -6.83 20.88 -1.63
C ILE A 414 -7.81 21.83 -0.92
N HIS A 415 -9.11 21.57 -0.99
CA HIS A 415 -10.11 22.38 -0.29
C HIS A 415 -9.86 22.42 1.21
N TYR A 416 -9.48 21.30 1.82
CA TYR A 416 -9.09 21.29 3.23
C TYR A 416 -7.93 22.25 3.51
N VAL A 417 -6.84 22.19 2.75
CA VAL A 417 -5.66 23.04 2.98
C VAL A 417 -5.92 24.52 2.68
N LEU A 418 -6.86 24.81 1.77
CA LEU A 418 -7.21 26.17 1.37
C LEU A 418 -8.32 26.81 2.21
N MET A 419 -8.80 26.15 3.27
CA MET A 419 -9.74 26.75 4.24
C MET A 419 -9.17 28.02 4.88
N GLU A 420 -10.04 28.98 5.21
CA GLU A 420 -9.68 30.26 5.83
C GLU A 420 -8.96 30.09 7.19
N ASP A 421 -9.22 28.98 7.88
CA ASP A 421 -8.55 28.60 9.13
C ASP A 421 -7.00 28.49 8.98
N PHE A 422 -6.50 28.32 7.75
CA PHE A 422 -5.07 28.13 7.45
C PHE A 422 -4.37 29.39 6.88
N CYS A 423 -5.04 30.55 6.84
CA CYS A 423 -4.42 31.78 6.34
C CYS A 423 -3.20 32.24 7.18
N ASP A 424 -3.23 32.00 8.51
CA ASP A 424 -2.22 32.47 9.48
C ASP A 424 -1.38 31.33 10.11
N VAL A 425 -1.08 30.28 9.32
CA VAL A 425 -0.31 29.08 9.76
C VAL A 425 1.05 29.42 10.38
N LYS A 426 1.63 30.60 10.09
CA LYS A 426 2.90 31.06 10.68
C LYS A 426 2.91 31.06 12.21
N THR A 427 1.73 31.18 12.83
CA THR A 427 1.54 31.23 14.28
C THR A 427 1.60 29.86 14.96
N PHE A 428 1.40 28.77 14.21
CA PHE A 428 1.32 27.42 14.76
C PHE A 428 2.66 26.68 14.65
N SER A 429 3.08 26.01 15.72
CA SER A 429 4.04 24.92 15.63
C SER A 429 3.40 23.70 14.95
N TRP A 430 4.23 22.78 14.42
CA TRP A 430 3.71 21.58 13.77
C TRP A 430 2.85 20.74 14.72
N TYR A 431 3.22 20.62 16.01
CA TYR A 431 2.48 19.87 17.01
C TYR A 431 1.09 20.46 17.24
N GLU A 432 0.99 21.79 17.29
CA GLU A 432 -0.29 22.48 17.46
C GLU A 432 -1.18 22.33 16.23
N LEU A 433 -0.58 22.41 15.03
CA LEU A 433 -1.30 22.22 13.77
C LEU A 433 -1.86 20.80 13.67
N ALA A 434 -1.03 19.78 13.94
CA ALA A 434 -1.45 18.38 13.89
C ALA A 434 -2.47 18.03 14.99
N ALA A 435 -2.38 18.66 16.17
CA ALA A 435 -3.33 18.45 17.26
C ALA A 435 -4.69 19.11 16.98
N GLN A 436 -4.71 20.31 16.37
CA GLN A 436 -5.93 21.04 16.07
C GLN A 436 -6.59 20.60 14.76
N PHE A 437 -5.79 20.15 13.79
CA PHE A 437 -6.25 19.79 12.44
C PHE A 437 -5.73 18.40 12.06
N PRO A 438 -6.33 17.31 12.56
CA PRO A 438 -5.78 15.97 12.40
C PRO A 438 -5.58 15.51 10.95
N PHE A 439 -6.35 16.06 10.00
CA PHE A 439 -6.27 15.69 8.58
C PHE A 439 -5.26 16.53 7.78
N ILE A 440 -4.68 17.60 8.36
CA ILE A 440 -3.87 18.58 7.60
C ILE A 440 -2.62 17.98 6.98
N THR A 441 -1.93 17.09 7.70
CA THR A 441 -0.71 16.44 7.23
C THR A 441 -1.00 15.56 6.03
N TYR A 442 -2.08 14.77 6.10
CA TYR A 442 -2.52 13.96 4.98
C TYR A 442 -2.92 14.83 3.80
N ALA A 443 -3.76 15.85 4.02
CA ALA A 443 -4.27 16.69 2.96
C ALA A 443 -3.16 17.45 2.22
N ALA A 444 -2.19 18.01 2.96
CA ALA A 444 -1.09 18.77 2.39
C ALA A 444 -0.14 17.92 1.53
N THR A 445 0.05 16.64 1.89
CA THR A 445 1.00 15.73 1.21
C THR A 445 0.33 14.82 0.17
N GLY A 446 -0.93 14.44 0.39
CA GLY A 446 -1.62 13.42 -0.39
C GLY A 446 -2.29 13.91 -1.67
N TRP A 447 -2.65 15.20 -1.76
CA TRP A 447 -3.41 15.69 -2.92
C TRP A 447 -2.65 15.56 -4.24
N THR A 448 -1.34 15.82 -4.24
CA THR A 448 -0.51 15.71 -5.45
C THR A 448 -0.40 14.27 -5.94
N THR A 449 -0.28 13.32 -5.00
CA THR A 449 -0.28 11.89 -5.31
C THR A 449 -1.61 11.48 -5.93
N HIS A 450 -2.73 11.93 -5.36
CA HIS A 450 -4.05 11.64 -5.93
C HIS A 450 -4.26 12.32 -7.29
N ALA A 451 -3.81 13.56 -7.48
CA ALA A 451 -3.87 14.24 -8.77
C ALA A 451 -3.05 13.49 -9.83
N HIS A 452 -1.87 12.98 -9.49
CA HIS A 452 -1.02 12.18 -10.39
C HIS A 452 -1.70 10.88 -10.83
N GLU A 453 -2.26 10.11 -9.89
CA GLU A 453 -2.99 8.87 -10.21
C GLU A 453 -4.25 9.13 -11.03
N SER A 454 -4.90 10.27 -10.81
CA SER A 454 -6.07 10.68 -11.59
C SER A 454 -5.68 11.03 -13.03
N ASP A 455 -4.59 11.78 -13.20
CA ASP A 455 -4.04 12.20 -14.49
C ASP A 455 -3.50 11.01 -15.30
N SER A 456 -2.82 10.07 -14.65
CA SER A 456 -2.29 8.85 -15.29
C SER A 456 -3.40 7.95 -15.86
N LEU A 457 -4.60 8.02 -15.29
CA LEU A 457 -5.82 7.35 -15.75
C LEU A 457 -6.64 8.20 -16.74
N GLY A 458 -6.12 9.34 -17.18
CA GLY A 458 -6.70 10.17 -18.23
C GLY A 458 -7.82 11.11 -17.78
N VAL A 459 -7.97 11.36 -16.47
CA VAL A 459 -8.91 12.37 -15.97
C VAL A 459 -8.23 13.73 -16.01
N SER A 460 -8.86 14.71 -16.69
CA SER A 460 -8.33 16.07 -16.81
C SER A 460 -8.12 16.72 -15.44
N GLN A 461 -7.00 17.44 -15.31
CA GLN A 461 -6.63 18.19 -14.10
C GLN A 461 -6.72 19.71 -14.31
N ASP A 462 -7.35 20.17 -15.39
CA ASP A 462 -7.35 21.57 -15.82
C ASP A 462 -8.09 22.48 -14.83
N ASP A 463 -9.02 21.93 -14.05
CA ASP A 463 -9.74 22.64 -12.98
C ASP A 463 -8.81 23.17 -11.89
N LEU A 464 -7.62 22.58 -11.73
CA LEU A 464 -6.60 23.08 -10.80
C LEU A 464 -6.17 24.51 -11.13
N LEU A 465 -6.22 24.92 -12.41
CA LEU A 465 -5.96 26.31 -12.81
C LEU A 465 -6.94 27.28 -12.15
N GLN A 466 -8.23 26.93 -12.15
CA GLN A 466 -9.26 27.75 -11.52
C GLN A 466 -9.19 27.66 -10.00
N LEU A 467 -8.97 26.45 -9.47
CA LEU A 467 -8.95 26.17 -8.04
C LEU A 467 -7.82 26.93 -7.33
N PHE A 468 -6.62 26.98 -7.93
CA PHE A 468 -5.50 27.78 -7.43
C PHE A 468 -5.52 29.25 -7.88
N ARG A 469 -6.55 29.68 -8.63
CA ARG A 469 -6.65 31.04 -9.21
C ARG A 469 -5.42 31.42 -10.02
N TRP A 470 -4.88 30.46 -10.78
CA TRP A 470 -3.76 30.67 -11.68
C TRP A 470 -4.06 31.83 -12.65
N PRO A 471 -3.11 32.75 -12.90
CA PRO A 471 -1.68 32.71 -12.59
C PRO A 471 -1.27 33.21 -11.19
N SER A 472 -2.22 33.58 -10.31
CA SER A 472 -1.86 33.97 -8.95
C SER A 472 -1.19 32.82 -8.20
N SER A 473 -0.10 33.13 -7.50
CA SER A 473 0.59 32.18 -6.63
C SER A 473 0.08 32.20 -5.19
N ASP A 474 -0.96 32.99 -4.85
CA ASP A 474 -1.38 33.19 -3.46
C ASP A 474 -1.83 31.89 -2.77
N LEU A 475 -2.75 31.15 -3.39
CA LEU A 475 -3.27 29.89 -2.85
C LEU A 475 -2.23 28.77 -2.91
N LEU A 476 -1.39 28.77 -3.96
CA LEU A 476 -0.29 27.82 -4.07
C LEU A 476 0.76 28.05 -2.97
N ASN A 477 1.08 29.32 -2.68
CA ASN A 477 1.96 29.72 -1.58
C ASN A 477 1.34 29.42 -0.21
N GLN A 478 0.01 29.51 -0.06
CA GLN A 478 -0.67 29.07 1.15
C GLN A 478 -0.45 27.57 1.37
N TRP A 479 -0.71 26.74 0.35
CA TRP A 479 -0.42 25.30 0.44
C TRP A 479 1.05 25.02 0.74
N ALA A 480 1.99 25.69 0.04
CA ALA A 480 3.43 25.51 0.28
C ALA A 480 3.82 25.83 1.74
N ARG A 481 3.24 26.87 2.34
CA ARG A 481 3.47 27.21 3.77
C ARG A 481 2.94 26.14 4.71
N VAL A 482 1.80 25.52 4.40
CA VAL A 482 1.28 24.39 5.19
C VAL A 482 2.19 23.19 5.04
N LEU A 483 2.57 22.85 3.80
CA LEU A 483 3.44 21.73 3.49
C LEU A 483 4.77 21.83 4.25
N ASP A 484 5.42 23.00 4.22
CA ASP A 484 6.71 23.24 4.87
C ASP A 484 6.65 23.11 6.42
N ARG A 485 5.45 23.22 7.00
CA ARG A 485 5.21 23.03 8.44
C ARG A 485 4.92 21.59 8.82
N VAL A 486 4.23 20.83 7.96
CA VAL A 486 3.86 19.44 8.24
C VAL A 486 4.93 18.45 7.78
N VAL A 487 5.77 18.84 6.82
CA VAL A 487 6.88 18.04 6.32
C VAL A 487 8.17 18.44 7.03
N THR A 488 8.76 17.48 7.74
CA THR A 488 10.07 17.65 8.40
C THR A 488 11.24 17.24 7.52
N ASN A 489 11.00 16.45 6.47
CA ASN A 489 12.03 15.96 5.54
C ASN A 489 12.35 17.02 4.48
N GLY A 490 13.63 17.34 4.28
CA GLY A 490 14.07 18.36 3.32
C GLY A 490 13.68 18.06 1.86
N LEU A 491 13.66 16.79 1.44
CA LEU A 491 13.36 16.35 0.07
C LEU A 491 11.90 16.58 -0.38
N ASP A 492 10.96 16.60 0.56
CA ASP A 492 9.54 16.80 0.28
C ASP A 492 9.13 18.28 0.44
N ARG A 493 10.06 19.16 0.82
CA ARG A 493 9.81 20.59 0.94
C ARG A 493 9.67 21.22 -0.44
N GLN A 494 8.59 21.97 -0.62
CA GLN A 494 8.44 22.85 -1.76
C GLN A 494 9.27 24.12 -1.52
N PRO A 495 10.11 24.55 -2.47
CA PRO A 495 10.74 25.85 -2.42
C PRO A 495 9.66 26.93 -2.29
N GLU A 496 9.86 27.92 -1.42
CA GLU A 496 8.99 29.10 -1.39
C GLU A 496 8.94 29.73 -2.79
N LYS A 497 7.75 30.11 -3.27
CA LYS A 497 7.51 30.69 -4.61
C LYS A 497 7.58 29.73 -5.80
N SER A 498 7.37 28.43 -5.57
CA SER A 498 7.23 27.47 -6.69
C SER A 498 6.03 27.82 -7.59
N SER A 499 6.22 27.76 -8.90
CA SER A 499 5.14 27.97 -9.88
C SER A 499 4.29 26.70 -10.05
N LEU A 500 3.07 26.83 -10.58
CA LEU A 500 2.23 25.66 -10.84
C LEU A 500 2.84 24.75 -11.92
N VAL A 501 3.66 25.31 -12.83
CA VAL A 501 4.47 24.55 -13.80
C VAL A 501 5.48 23.65 -13.09
N GLN A 502 6.19 24.18 -12.09
CA GLN A 502 7.16 23.42 -11.30
C GLN A 502 6.47 22.34 -10.46
N VAL A 503 5.31 22.65 -9.88
CA VAL A 503 4.50 21.67 -9.14
C VAL A 503 4.01 20.56 -10.07
N ALA A 504 3.49 20.90 -11.25
CA ALA A 504 3.05 19.93 -12.24
C ALA A 504 4.21 19.02 -12.68
N ALA A 505 5.39 19.60 -12.90
CA ALA A 505 6.56 18.82 -13.29
C ALA A 505 7.09 17.93 -12.15
N ARG A 506 7.14 18.46 -10.93
CA ARG A 506 7.62 17.74 -9.75
C ARG A 506 6.73 16.56 -9.35
N TYR A 507 5.42 16.62 -9.59
CA TYR A 507 4.49 15.56 -9.22
C TYR A 507 3.88 14.82 -10.43
N GLY A 508 4.47 14.97 -11.61
CA GLY A 508 4.05 14.21 -12.78
C GLY A 508 2.65 14.50 -13.29
N LEU A 509 2.14 15.73 -13.12
CA LEU A 509 0.83 16.17 -13.62
C LEU A 509 0.95 16.60 -15.08
N THR A 510 1.11 15.60 -15.96
CA THR A 510 1.33 15.78 -17.40
C THR A 510 0.16 16.49 -18.08
N GLY A 511 -1.09 16.15 -17.73
CA GLY A 511 -2.27 16.79 -18.28
C GLY A 511 -2.36 18.27 -17.91
N LEU A 512 -2.16 18.60 -16.62
CA LEU A 512 -2.12 19.98 -16.14
C LEU A 512 -1.00 20.78 -16.83
N LEU A 513 0.21 20.21 -16.91
CA LEU A 513 1.33 20.87 -17.55
C LEU A 513 1.05 21.14 -19.04
N SER A 514 0.44 20.17 -19.73
CA SER A 514 -0.01 20.34 -21.11
C SER A 514 -1.02 21.47 -21.24
N ALA A 515 -2.00 21.56 -20.34
CA ALA A 515 -2.99 22.65 -20.35
C ALA A 515 -2.33 24.02 -20.17
N ILE A 516 -1.36 24.14 -19.25
CA ILE A 516 -0.61 25.39 -19.03
C ILE A 516 0.20 25.78 -20.28
N LEU A 517 0.93 24.82 -20.88
CA LEU A 517 1.82 25.09 -22.01
C LEU A 517 1.11 25.22 -23.37
N GLN A 518 -0.17 24.89 -23.47
CA GLN A 518 -0.99 25.11 -24.66
C GLN A 518 -1.63 26.50 -24.69
N ASP A 519 -1.81 27.14 -23.54
CA ASP A 519 -2.41 28.47 -23.44
C ASP A 519 -1.38 29.56 -23.84
N THR A 520 -1.37 29.89 -25.13
CA THR A 520 -0.47 30.90 -25.70
C THR A 520 -0.70 32.31 -25.13
N THR A 521 -1.90 32.59 -24.59
CA THR A 521 -2.18 33.87 -23.95
C THR A 521 -1.48 33.97 -22.60
N LEU A 522 -1.51 32.92 -21.79
CA LEU A 522 -0.78 32.87 -20.52
C LEU A 522 0.74 32.89 -20.70
N LEU A 523 1.27 32.21 -21.73
CA LEU A 523 2.70 32.22 -22.03
C LEU A 523 3.21 33.64 -22.39
N LEU A 524 2.39 34.45 -23.08
CA LEU A 524 2.80 35.77 -23.59
C LEU A 524 2.48 36.92 -22.62
N GLU A 525 1.36 36.87 -21.90
CA GLU A 525 0.93 37.95 -21.01
C GLU A 525 1.54 37.85 -19.60
N GLU A 526 1.77 36.63 -19.10
CA GLU A 526 2.27 36.37 -17.74
C GLU A 526 3.76 35.95 -17.72
N GLY A 527 4.40 35.83 -18.88
CA GLY A 527 5.83 35.52 -19.00
C GLY A 527 6.20 34.13 -18.50
N VAL A 528 5.31 33.14 -18.66
CA VAL A 528 5.56 31.75 -18.26
C VAL A 528 6.59 31.13 -19.21
N GLU A 529 7.81 30.93 -18.73
CA GLU A 529 8.90 30.30 -19.46
C GLU A 529 8.99 28.79 -19.15
N VAL A 530 9.21 27.97 -20.18
CA VAL A 530 9.36 26.51 -20.06
C VAL A 530 10.49 26.14 -19.10
N ASP A 531 11.57 26.93 -19.08
CA ASP A 531 12.73 26.77 -18.20
C ASP A 531 12.67 27.68 -16.95
N SER A 532 11.46 28.05 -16.49
CA SER A 532 11.31 28.87 -15.28
C SER A 532 12.00 28.24 -14.06
N ARG A 533 12.85 29.01 -13.39
CA ARG A 533 13.73 28.52 -12.31
C ARG A 533 13.13 28.69 -10.92
N SER A 534 13.35 27.70 -10.05
CA SER A 534 13.01 27.79 -8.63
C SER A 534 14.04 28.63 -7.87
N LEU A 535 13.87 28.79 -6.55
CA LEU A 535 14.90 29.43 -5.71
C LEU A 535 16.21 28.64 -5.62
N TYR A 536 16.20 27.36 -5.99
CA TYR A 536 17.37 26.48 -6.08
C TYR A 536 17.85 26.32 -7.53
N ASP A 537 17.50 27.27 -8.40
CA ASP A 537 17.78 27.25 -9.84
C ASP A 537 17.25 26.01 -10.58
N GLU A 538 16.25 25.32 -10.01
CA GLU A 538 15.70 24.11 -10.60
C GLU A 538 14.70 24.45 -11.70
N THR A 539 14.92 23.92 -12.91
CA THR A 539 13.95 23.97 -14.01
C THR A 539 12.88 22.88 -13.85
N PRO A 540 11.71 22.98 -14.52
CA PRO A 540 10.72 21.91 -14.51
C PRO A 540 11.30 20.57 -15.01
N LEU A 541 12.26 20.62 -15.94
CA LEU A 541 12.92 19.42 -16.48
C LEU A 541 13.79 18.73 -15.41
N LEU A 542 14.53 19.49 -14.62
CA LEU A 542 15.31 18.96 -13.48
C LEU A 542 14.41 18.25 -12.47
N LEU A 543 13.30 18.90 -12.09
CA LEU A 543 12.33 18.33 -11.14
C LEU A 543 11.72 17.03 -11.68
N ALA A 544 11.22 17.04 -12.91
CA ALA A 544 10.63 15.84 -13.52
C ALA A 544 11.64 14.69 -13.65
N ALA A 545 12.92 15.01 -13.85
CA ALA A 545 13.98 14.01 -14.01
C ALA A 545 14.35 13.37 -12.68
N GLU A 546 14.41 14.16 -11.60
CA GLU A 546 14.67 13.67 -10.25
C GLU A 546 13.59 12.71 -9.74
N TYR A 547 12.32 12.91 -10.11
CA TYR A 547 11.20 12.06 -9.67
C TYR A 547 10.75 11.04 -10.73
N GLY A 548 11.41 10.96 -11.89
CA GLY A 548 11.22 9.87 -12.85
C GLY A 548 10.02 10.02 -13.79
N TYR A 549 9.47 11.23 -13.98
CA TYR A 549 8.24 11.45 -14.76
C TYR A 549 8.51 11.58 -16.26
N ALA A 550 8.74 10.45 -16.94
CA ALA A 550 9.07 10.41 -18.36
C ALA A 550 8.04 11.13 -19.28
N GLY A 551 6.74 11.08 -18.96
CA GLY A 551 5.71 11.79 -19.72
C GLY A 551 5.85 13.31 -19.66
N VAL A 552 6.20 13.84 -18.49
CA VAL A 552 6.51 15.26 -18.30
C VAL A 552 7.79 15.64 -19.03
N ILE A 553 8.84 14.83 -18.93
CA ILE A 553 10.12 15.04 -19.64
C ILE A 553 9.88 15.15 -21.16
N ALA A 554 9.12 14.22 -21.73
CA ALA A 554 8.79 14.22 -23.15
C ALA A 554 8.08 15.52 -23.56
N LEU A 555 7.10 15.95 -22.77
CA LEU A 555 6.34 17.18 -23.03
C LEU A 555 7.23 18.44 -22.93
N LEU A 556 8.07 18.54 -21.90
CA LEU A 556 8.95 19.69 -21.72
C LEU A 556 9.98 19.81 -22.85
N LEU A 557 10.58 18.69 -23.27
CA LEU A 557 11.53 18.67 -24.38
C LEU A 557 10.87 19.03 -25.72
N ASP A 558 9.64 18.56 -25.98
CA ASP A 558 8.85 18.98 -27.16
C ASP A 558 8.58 20.49 -27.17
N LYS A 559 8.44 21.10 -25.99
CA LYS A 559 8.30 22.55 -25.82
C LYS A 559 9.62 23.32 -25.77
N GLY A 560 10.74 22.66 -26.00
CA GLY A 560 12.05 23.28 -26.14
C GLY A 560 12.78 23.55 -24.81
N ALA A 561 12.46 22.81 -23.74
CA ALA A 561 13.23 22.86 -22.49
C ALA A 561 14.72 22.53 -22.74
N ALA A 562 15.60 23.25 -22.05
CA ALA A 562 17.04 23.02 -22.14
C ALA A 562 17.43 21.66 -21.50
N VAL A 563 17.82 20.70 -22.34
CA VAL A 563 18.12 19.31 -21.92
C VAL A 563 19.22 19.19 -20.87
N ASP A 564 20.23 20.07 -20.93
CA ASP A 564 21.38 20.09 -20.02
C ASP A 564 21.33 21.29 -19.04
N ALA A 565 20.12 21.78 -18.71
CA ALA A 565 19.97 22.83 -17.71
C ALA A 565 20.58 22.39 -16.36
N LYS A 566 21.48 23.22 -15.81
CA LYS A 566 22.12 22.96 -14.52
C LYS A 566 21.37 23.64 -13.39
N ASP A 567 21.32 22.98 -12.23
CA ASP A 567 20.90 23.57 -10.96
C ASP A 567 22.06 24.31 -10.26
N ILE A 568 21.83 24.76 -9.02
CA ILE A 568 22.85 25.44 -8.20
C ILE A 568 24.10 24.63 -7.89
N ASP A 569 24.02 23.29 -7.94
CA ASP A 569 25.14 22.39 -7.66
C ASP A 569 25.79 21.92 -8.98
N GLY A 570 25.37 22.47 -10.12
CA GLY A 570 25.89 22.12 -11.44
C GLY A 570 25.31 20.83 -12.03
N ARG A 571 24.30 20.21 -11.38
CA ARG A 571 23.77 18.91 -11.78
C ARG A 571 22.77 19.07 -12.92
N THR A 572 22.87 18.19 -13.92
CA THR A 572 21.94 18.16 -15.07
C THR A 572 20.75 17.24 -14.77
N PRO A 573 19.66 17.27 -15.58
CA PRO A 573 18.56 16.33 -15.45
C PRO A 573 19.02 14.87 -15.57
N LEU A 574 20.04 14.61 -16.40
CA LEU A 574 20.61 13.27 -16.56
C LEU A 574 21.29 12.78 -15.28
N LEU A 575 22.07 13.64 -14.61
CA LEU A 575 22.71 13.31 -13.33
C LEU A 575 21.65 13.02 -12.25
N ARG A 576 20.64 13.88 -12.10
CA ARG A 576 19.57 13.66 -11.11
C ARG A 576 18.79 12.37 -11.38
N ALA A 577 18.49 12.07 -12.66
CA ALA A 577 17.83 10.82 -13.03
C ALA A 577 18.72 9.59 -12.77
N ALA A 578 20.03 9.68 -13.03
CA ALA A 578 21.00 8.61 -12.77
C ALA A 578 21.12 8.31 -11.27
N TRP A 579 21.28 9.34 -10.44
CA TRP A 579 21.34 9.18 -8.98
C TRP A 579 20.08 8.56 -8.38
N ARG A 580 18.92 8.81 -8.99
CA ARG A 580 17.63 8.25 -8.55
C ARG A 580 17.28 6.93 -9.25
N GLY A 581 18.09 6.46 -10.20
CA GLY A 581 17.90 5.21 -10.91
C GLY A 581 16.73 5.22 -11.91
N HIS A 582 16.35 6.37 -12.44
CA HIS A 582 15.19 6.53 -13.33
C HIS A 582 15.52 6.18 -14.79
N GLU A 583 15.69 4.89 -15.09
CA GLU A 583 16.14 4.40 -16.40
C GLU A 583 15.30 4.91 -17.60
N ALA A 584 13.97 4.94 -17.46
CA ALA A 584 13.10 5.44 -18.52
C ALA A 584 13.38 6.92 -18.86
N VAL A 585 13.67 7.73 -17.84
CA VAL A 585 14.06 9.14 -18.00
C VAL A 585 15.46 9.26 -18.59
N ILE A 586 16.43 8.48 -18.10
CA ILE A 586 17.81 8.46 -18.61
C ILE A 586 17.81 8.19 -20.12
N ARG A 587 17.10 7.14 -20.56
CA ARG A 587 16.99 6.79 -21.99
C ARG A 587 16.38 7.93 -22.80
N LEU A 588 15.38 8.61 -22.25
CA LEU A 588 14.68 9.70 -22.93
C LEU A 588 15.56 10.96 -23.06
N LEU A 589 16.29 11.31 -22.00
CA LEU A 589 17.25 12.42 -22.00
C LEU A 589 18.39 12.17 -22.99
N LEU A 590 19.00 10.98 -22.96
CA LEU A 590 20.06 10.60 -23.92
C LEU A 590 19.56 10.59 -25.37
N ALA A 591 18.33 10.14 -25.61
CA ALA A 591 17.72 10.20 -26.94
C ALA A 591 17.51 11.65 -27.45
N ASN A 592 17.49 12.63 -26.53
CA ASN A 592 17.42 14.06 -26.82
C ASN A 592 18.78 14.76 -26.70
N ASN A 593 19.88 14.00 -26.81
CA ASN A 593 21.26 14.50 -26.82
C ASN A 593 21.71 15.14 -25.50
N ALA A 594 21.19 14.68 -24.36
CA ALA A 594 21.77 15.04 -23.06
C ALA A 594 23.25 14.66 -23.02
N ASP A 595 24.08 15.55 -22.46
CA ASP A 595 25.50 15.34 -22.33
C ASP A 595 25.79 14.33 -21.21
N VAL A 596 26.24 13.12 -21.59
CA VAL A 596 26.57 12.04 -20.67
C VAL A 596 27.83 12.32 -19.85
N ASP A 597 28.72 13.17 -20.38
CA ASP A 597 29.98 13.54 -19.76
C ASP A 597 29.88 14.86 -18.97
N ALA A 598 28.66 15.40 -18.81
CA ALA A 598 28.46 16.61 -18.03
C ALA A 598 28.80 16.38 -16.55
N GLU A 599 29.74 17.17 -16.04
CA GLU A 599 30.16 17.15 -14.64
C GLU A 599 29.35 18.16 -13.81
N ASP A 600 29.02 17.79 -12.57
CA ASP A 600 28.54 18.73 -11.56
C ASP A 600 29.69 19.53 -10.90
N GLU A 601 29.40 20.34 -9.88
CA GLU A 601 30.45 21.12 -9.20
C GLU A 601 31.47 20.27 -8.42
N GLU A 602 31.15 19.01 -8.13
CA GLU A 602 32.03 18.06 -7.44
C GLU A 602 32.84 17.18 -8.43
N GLY A 603 32.56 17.31 -9.73
CA GLY A 603 33.20 16.53 -10.80
C GLY A 603 32.56 15.16 -11.01
N GLU A 604 31.35 14.93 -10.49
CA GLU A 604 30.62 13.68 -10.70
C GLU A 604 29.90 13.68 -12.05
N THR A 605 29.83 12.51 -12.68
CA THR A 605 29.13 12.28 -13.95
C THR A 605 27.93 11.35 -13.76
N ALA A 606 27.07 11.23 -14.78
CA ALA A 606 25.97 10.26 -14.76
C ALA A 606 26.40 8.78 -14.89
N LEU A 607 27.68 8.52 -15.23
CA LEU A 607 28.33 7.22 -15.35
C LEU A 607 28.94 6.79 -14.01
#